data_AF-A0A2S6SMM5-F1
#
_entry.id   AF-A0A2S6SMM5-F1
#
_cell.length_a   1.000
_cell.length_b   1.000
_cell.length_c   1.000
_cell.angle_alpha   90.00
_cell.angle_beta   90.00
_cell.angle_gamma   90.00
#
_symmetry.space_group_name_H-M   'P 1'
#
loop_
_entity.id
_entity.type
_entity.pdbx_description
1 polymer ?
#
loop_
_entity_poly.entity_id
_entity_poly.type
_entity_poly.pdbx_seq_one_letter_code
_entity_poly.pdbx_strand_id
1 'polypeptide(L)'
;MKSLEFQVAEKTLFLLDKYDFNKITVSMVLKSLKKKKNNNFQIKDKIYLLKSINNYFDKKLIKISESIEKSTTKDMIFELLMVRFDILNEHRSAVIKIYEYFKKNPNFFVSLLPDFINSIDLITSIAKMKKNKKSLNFIKLNGLLVIYFAAFLTWKNDKNSSLDKTMNTLHKYLNDSERVLKLIS
;
A
#
# COMPACT_ATOMS: atom_id res chain seq x y z
N MET A 1 4.38 -17.34 -14.98
CA MET A 1 3.07 -16.72 -15.30
C MET A 1 2.63 -15.86 -14.11
N LYS A 2 2.20 -14.60 -14.31
CA LYS A 2 1.71 -13.75 -13.21
C LYS A 2 0.51 -14.40 -12.51
N SER A 3 0.47 -14.36 -11.17
CA SER A 3 -0.66 -14.89 -10.39
C SER A 3 -1.99 -14.22 -10.78
N LEU A 4 -3.12 -14.91 -10.59
CA LEU A 4 -4.44 -14.35 -10.90
C LEU A 4 -4.71 -13.03 -10.15
N GLU A 5 -4.39 -12.97 -8.87
CA GLU A 5 -4.51 -11.76 -8.04
C GLU A 5 -3.77 -10.57 -8.66
N PHE A 6 -2.54 -10.79 -9.14
CA PHE A 6 -1.75 -9.76 -9.79
C PHE A 6 -2.40 -9.26 -11.09
N GLN A 7 -2.96 -10.18 -11.89
CA GLN A 7 -3.70 -9.82 -13.11
C GLN A 7 -4.97 -9.02 -12.77
N VAL A 8 -5.68 -9.39 -11.70
CA VAL A 8 -6.87 -8.67 -11.20
C VAL A 8 -6.50 -7.25 -10.79
N ALA A 9 -5.41 -7.07 -10.04
CA ALA A 9 -4.93 -5.76 -9.63
C ALA A 9 -4.60 -4.86 -10.83
N GLU A 10 -3.79 -5.37 -11.77
CA GLU A 10 -3.40 -4.61 -12.98
C GLU A 10 -4.63 -4.20 -13.81
N LYS A 11 -5.60 -5.09 -13.99
CA LYS A 11 -6.84 -4.76 -14.72
C LYS A 11 -7.73 -3.79 -13.95
N THR A 12 -7.81 -3.90 -12.63
CA THR A 12 -8.59 -2.97 -11.82
C THR A 12 -7.98 -1.57 -11.86
N LEU A 13 -6.66 -1.46 -11.73
CA LEU A 13 -5.92 -0.19 -11.87
C LEU A 13 -6.12 0.43 -13.25
N PHE A 14 -6.01 -0.36 -14.32
CA PHE A 14 -6.26 0.11 -15.68
C PHE A 14 -7.71 0.61 -15.90
N LEU A 15 -8.70 -0.06 -15.30
CA LEU A 15 -10.09 0.40 -15.37
C LEU A 15 -10.31 1.68 -14.56
N LEU A 16 -9.60 1.84 -13.44
CA LEU A 16 -9.64 3.04 -12.63
C LEU A 16 -9.10 4.27 -13.35
N ASP A 17 -8.24 4.13 -14.36
CA ASP A 17 -7.84 5.28 -15.17
C ASP A 17 -9.03 5.84 -15.97
N LYS A 18 -9.98 4.99 -16.35
CA LYS A 18 -11.13 5.33 -17.21
C LYS A 18 -12.43 5.59 -16.45
N TYR A 19 -12.60 4.95 -15.30
CA TYR A 19 -13.86 4.95 -14.56
C TYR A 19 -13.63 5.23 -13.08
N ASP A 20 -14.63 5.82 -12.42
CA ASP A 20 -14.67 5.87 -10.97
C ASP A 20 -14.88 4.47 -10.38
N PHE A 21 -14.37 4.22 -9.17
CA PHE A 21 -14.44 2.89 -8.56
C PHE A 21 -15.88 2.41 -8.34
N ASN A 22 -16.86 3.30 -8.16
CA ASN A 22 -18.27 2.94 -8.03
C ASN A 22 -18.81 2.21 -9.29
N LYS A 23 -18.38 2.61 -10.48
CA LYS A 23 -18.77 2.03 -11.78
C LYS A 23 -18.06 0.70 -12.08
N ILE A 24 -16.92 0.44 -11.44
CA ILE A 24 -16.17 -0.80 -11.63
C ILE A 24 -16.85 -1.94 -10.88
N THR A 25 -17.14 -3.02 -11.59
CA THR A 25 -17.73 -4.25 -11.05
C THR A 25 -16.78 -5.44 -11.24
N VAL A 26 -16.95 -6.47 -10.41
CA VAL A 26 -16.18 -7.72 -10.53
C VAL A 26 -16.33 -8.34 -11.92
N SER A 27 -17.55 -8.32 -12.47
CA SER A 27 -17.82 -8.87 -13.80
C SER A 27 -17.10 -8.11 -14.90
N MET A 28 -16.96 -6.79 -14.79
CA MET A 28 -16.20 -5.96 -15.71
C MET A 28 -14.71 -6.35 -15.71
N VAL A 29 -14.12 -6.53 -14.52
CA VAL A 29 -12.72 -6.97 -14.38
C VAL A 29 -12.54 -8.37 -14.96
N LEU A 30 -13.41 -9.33 -14.64
CA LEU A 30 -13.34 -10.71 -15.14
C LEU A 30 -13.46 -10.80 -16.66
N LYS A 31 -14.41 -10.05 -17.27
CA LYS A 31 -14.55 -9.96 -18.73
C LYS A 31 -13.26 -9.45 -19.38
N SER A 32 -12.61 -8.45 -18.77
CA SER A 32 -11.37 -7.88 -19.28
C SER A 32 -10.17 -8.85 -19.25
N LEU A 33 -10.23 -9.89 -18.41
CA LEU A 33 -9.20 -10.93 -18.31
C LEU A 33 -9.31 -12.01 -19.40
N LYS A 34 -10.35 -11.97 -20.24
CA LYS A 34 -10.64 -13.00 -21.27
C LYS A 34 -10.66 -14.45 -20.72
N LYS A 35 -10.82 -14.63 -19.41
CA LYS A 35 -10.88 -15.95 -18.78
C LYS A 35 -12.31 -16.48 -18.83
N LYS A 36 -12.48 -17.67 -19.41
CA LYS A 36 -13.74 -18.44 -19.27
C LYS A 36 -14.00 -18.68 -17.78
N LYS A 37 -15.27 -18.69 -17.42
CA LYS A 37 -15.84 -18.89 -16.08
C LYS A 37 -15.58 -20.33 -15.59
N ASN A 38 -14.33 -20.81 -15.58
CA ASN A 38 -13.94 -22.16 -15.15
C ASN A 38 -13.00 -22.11 -13.93
N ASN A 39 -13.59 -22.58 -12.84
CA ASN A 39 -13.09 -23.34 -11.70
C ASN A 39 -12.13 -22.67 -10.68
N ASN A 40 -12.69 -22.57 -9.47
CA ASN A 40 -12.10 -22.50 -8.12
C ASN A 40 -11.53 -21.17 -7.59
N PHE A 41 -11.35 -20.12 -8.38
CA PHE A 41 -11.07 -18.78 -7.83
C PHE A 41 -12.26 -17.83 -8.05
N GLN A 42 -13.15 -17.77 -7.07
CA GLN A 42 -14.27 -16.86 -7.08
C GLN A 42 -13.77 -15.49 -6.60
N ILE A 43 -13.62 -14.52 -7.50
CA ILE A 43 -13.55 -13.11 -7.09
C ILE A 43 -14.88 -12.81 -6.42
N LYS A 44 -14.88 -12.75 -5.08
CA LYS A 44 -16.12 -12.76 -4.29
C LYS A 44 -16.84 -11.43 -4.32
N ASP A 45 -16.10 -10.33 -4.31
CA ASP A 45 -16.64 -8.99 -4.13
C ASP A 45 -15.67 -7.89 -4.58
N LYS A 46 -16.10 -6.63 -4.43
CA LYS A 46 -15.25 -5.45 -4.69
C LYS A 46 -14.14 -5.28 -3.65
N ILE A 47 -14.26 -5.88 -2.46
CA ILE A 47 -13.20 -5.85 -1.44
C ILE A 47 -12.00 -6.65 -1.94
N TYR A 48 -12.22 -7.81 -2.58
CA TYR A 48 -11.16 -8.60 -3.20
C TYR A 48 -10.35 -7.79 -4.22
N LEU A 49 -11.01 -6.94 -5.02
CA LEU A 49 -10.31 -6.06 -5.97
C LEU A 49 -9.35 -5.10 -5.26
N LEU A 50 -9.82 -4.49 -4.17
CA LEU A 50 -9.01 -3.56 -3.38
C LEU A 50 -7.84 -4.26 -2.67
N LYS A 51 -8.08 -5.44 -2.07
CA LYS A 51 -7.03 -6.28 -1.46
C LYS A 51 -5.97 -6.68 -2.50
N SER A 52 -6.42 -7.07 -3.69
CA SER A 52 -5.52 -7.42 -4.80
C SER A 52 -4.62 -6.24 -5.18
N ILE A 53 -5.16 -5.01 -5.21
CA ILE A 53 -4.36 -3.80 -5.46
C ILE A 53 -3.34 -3.55 -4.35
N ASN A 54 -3.73 -3.67 -3.07
CA ASN A 54 -2.80 -3.50 -1.96
C ASN A 54 -1.64 -4.52 -2.04
N ASN A 55 -1.98 -5.79 -2.26
CA ASN A 55 -1.00 -6.88 -2.39
C ASN A 55 -0.11 -6.71 -3.63
N TYR A 56 -0.63 -6.15 -4.72
CA TYR A 56 0.16 -5.82 -5.90
C TYR A 56 1.24 -4.79 -5.58
N PHE A 57 0.90 -3.74 -4.85
CA PHE A 57 1.88 -2.73 -4.44
C PHE A 57 2.92 -3.29 -3.46
N ASP A 58 2.50 -4.13 -2.51
CA ASP A 58 3.41 -4.77 -1.56
C ASP A 58 4.39 -5.73 -2.26
N LYS A 59 3.93 -6.48 -3.27
CA LYS A 59 4.79 -7.32 -4.12
C LYS A 59 5.79 -6.49 -4.93
N LYS A 60 5.39 -5.31 -5.43
CA LYS A 60 6.30 -4.37 -6.08
C LYS A 60 7.35 -3.85 -5.09
N LEU A 61 6.92 -3.46 -3.90
CA LEU A 61 7.80 -2.97 -2.84
C LEU A 61 8.87 -4.00 -2.48
N ILE A 62 8.49 -5.27 -2.26
CA ILE A 62 9.44 -6.36 -1.98
C ILE A 62 10.52 -6.41 -3.06
N LYS A 63 10.12 -6.42 -4.33
CA LYS A 63 11.05 -6.50 -5.45
C LYS A 63 12.01 -5.30 -5.52
N ILE A 64 11.50 -4.08 -5.32
CA ILE A 64 12.34 -2.87 -5.33
C ILE A 64 13.26 -2.84 -4.11
N SER A 65 12.82 -3.38 -2.97
CA SER A 65 13.60 -3.40 -1.74
C SER A 65 14.85 -4.27 -1.81
N GLU A 66 14.93 -5.22 -2.75
CA GLU A 66 16.11 -6.07 -2.96
C GLU A 66 17.34 -5.26 -3.41
N SER A 67 17.14 -4.09 -4.04
CA SER A 67 18.20 -3.19 -4.47
C SER A 67 18.52 -2.05 -3.50
N ILE A 68 17.80 -1.95 -2.38
CA ILE A 68 18.03 -0.88 -1.39
C ILE A 68 19.28 -1.18 -0.56
N GLU A 69 20.15 -0.18 -0.42
CA GLU A 69 21.33 -0.29 0.42
C GLU A 69 20.97 -0.37 1.90
N LYS A 70 21.83 -1.02 2.69
CA LYS A 70 21.55 -1.24 4.11
C LYS A 70 21.88 0.01 4.90
N SER A 71 20.89 0.47 5.67
CA SER A 71 21.04 1.57 6.62
C SER A 71 20.51 1.18 8.02
N THR A 72 20.33 2.17 8.90
CA THR A 72 19.67 1.96 10.19
C THR A 72 18.21 1.54 9.98
N THR A 73 17.61 0.81 10.94
CA THR A 73 16.21 0.38 10.81
C THR A 73 15.25 1.55 10.59
N LYS A 74 15.54 2.72 11.18
CA LYS A 74 14.72 3.94 11.01
C LYS A 74 14.81 4.44 9.57
N ASP A 75 16.01 4.58 9.06
CA ASP A 75 16.25 5.07 7.69
C ASP A 75 15.67 4.08 6.67
N MET A 76 15.81 2.77 6.90
CA MET A 76 15.18 1.74 6.08
C MET A 76 13.65 1.85 6.06
N ILE A 77 13.00 2.07 7.21
CA ILE A 77 11.54 2.27 7.27
C ILE A 77 11.14 3.51 6.47
N PHE A 78 11.87 4.61 6.63
CA PHE A 78 11.62 5.84 5.89
C PHE A 78 11.75 5.61 4.38
N GLU A 79 12.84 4.98 3.94
CA GLU A 79 13.10 4.71 2.52
C GLU A 79 12.04 3.77 1.92
N LEU A 80 11.67 2.70 2.61
CA LEU A 80 10.63 1.77 2.15
C LEU A 80 9.24 2.44 2.07
N LEU A 81 8.92 3.37 2.98
CA LEU A 81 7.70 4.16 2.89
C LEU A 81 7.75 5.12 1.69
N MET A 82 8.89 5.75 1.41
CA MET A 82 9.07 6.56 0.21
C MET A 82 8.91 5.74 -1.07
N VAL A 83 9.55 4.58 -1.17
CA VAL A 83 9.37 3.64 -2.29
C VAL A 83 7.91 3.22 -2.43
N ARG A 84 7.20 3.01 -1.31
CA ARG A 84 5.77 2.71 -1.36
C ARG A 84 4.97 3.86 -1.98
N PHE A 85 5.31 5.11 -1.68
CA PHE A 85 4.70 6.29 -2.31
C PHE A 85 5.06 6.43 -3.79
N ASP A 86 6.29 6.08 -4.19
CA ASP A 86 6.68 6.06 -5.61
C ASP A 86 5.85 5.06 -6.40
N ILE A 87 5.67 3.85 -5.86
CA ILE A 87 4.79 2.82 -6.44
C ILE A 87 3.34 3.32 -6.54
N LEU A 88 2.82 4.02 -5.52
CA LEU A 88 1.49 4.63 -5.59
C LEU A 88 1.42 5.70 -6.67
N ASN A 89 2.51 6.45 -6.88
CA ASN A 89 2.60 7.54 -7.85
C ASN A 89 2.51 7.03 -9.29
N GLU A 90 3.03 5.84 -9.60
CA GLU A 90 2.85 5.16 -10.89
C GLU A 90 1.35 4.95 -11.24
N HIS A 91 0.49 4.89 -10.24
CA HIS A 91 -0.96 4.69 -10.39
C HIS A 91 -1.78 5.79 -9.70
N ARG A 92 -1.24 7.02 -9.64
CA ARG A 92 -1.77 8.11 -8.81
C ARG A 92 -3.27 8.38 -9.01
N SER A 93 -3.72 8.50 -10.25
CA SER A 93 -5.13 8.75 -10.59
C SER A 93 -6.05 7.68 -10.02
N ALA A 94 -5.68 6.41 -10.20
CA ALA A 94 -6.43 5.27 -9.68
C ALA A 94 -6.48 5.26 -8.14
N VAL A 95 -5.35 5.52 -7.48
CA VAL A 95 -5.27 5.59 -6.01
C VAL A 95 -6.13 6.72 -5.44
N ILE A 96 -6.15 7.89 -6.08
CA ILE A 96 -7.01 9.01 -5.68
C ILE A 96 -8.49 8.64 -5.83
N LYS A 97 -8.89 7.98 -6.93
CA LYS A 97 -10.27 7.51 -7.12
C LYS A 97 -10.70 6.48 -6.07
N ILE A 98 -9.80 5.59 -5.65
CA ILE A 98 -10.05 4.66 -4.53
C ILE A 98 -10.26 5.43 -3.23
N TYR A 99 -9.42 6.43 -2.94
CA TYR A 99 -9.57 7.27 -1.75
C TYR A 99 -10.90 8.04 -1.73
N GLU A 100 -11.29 8.65 -2.85
CA GLU A 100 -12.59 9.33 -2.95
C GLU A 100 -13.77 8.36 -2.80
N TYR A 101 -13.61 7.10 -3.21
CA TYR A 101 -14.59 6.06 -2.94
C TYR A 101 -14.66 5.70 -1.45
N PHE A 102 -13.53 5.58 -0.75
CA PHE A 102 -13.49 5.33 0.69
C PHE A 102 -14.20 6.40 1.51
N LYS A 103 -14.04 7.68 1.14
CA LYS A 103 -14.76 8.79 1.80
C LYS A 103 -16.28 8.62 1.76
N LYS A 104 -16.80 8.07 0.66
CA LYS A 104 -18.24 7.84 0.47
C LYS A 104 -18.70 6.47 1.01
N ASN A 105 -17.78 5.53 1.18
CA ASN A 105 -18.07 4.13 1.53
C ASN A 105 -17.09 3.65 2.61
N PRO A 106 -17.15 4.18 3.85
CA PRO A 106 -16.14 3.93 4.89
C PRO A 106 -15.99 2.44 5.25
N ASN A 107 -17.06 1.64 5.12
CA ASN A 107 -17.01 0.19 5.38
C ASN A 107 -15.96 -0.55 4.53
N PHE A 108 -15.71 -0.09 3.29
CA PHE A 108 -14.68 -0.67 2.43
C PHE A 108 -13.28 -0.37 2.93
N PHE A 109 -13.06 0.83 3.45
CA PHE A 109 -11.79 1.22 4.07
C PHE A 109 -11.53 0.41 5.35
N VAL A 110 -12.54 0.30 6.22
CA VAL A 110 -12.47 -0.50 7.46
C VAL A 110 -12.12 -1.96 7.15
N SER A 111 -12.71 -2.52 6.10
CA SER A 111 -12.44 -3.89 5.65
C SER A 111 -11.01 -4.13 5.16
N LEU A 112 -10.26 -3.08 4.84
CA LEU A 112 -8.85 -3.14 4.42
C LEU A 112 -7.86 -2.81 5.53
N LEU A 113 -8.30 -2.34 6.70
CA LEU A 113 -7.40 -2.03 7.81
C LEU A 113 -6.44 -3.19 8.16
N PRO A 114 -6.89 -4.45 8.22
CA PRO A 114 -5.97 -5.57 8.45
C PRO A 114 -4.91 -5.71 7.36
N ASP A 115 -5.27 -5.48 6.09
CA ASP A 115 -4.33 -5.55 4.97
C ASP A 115 -3.30 -4.42 5.03
N PHE A 116 -3.69 -3.20 5.43
CA PHE A 116 -2.74 -2.11 5.64
C PHE A 116 -1.80 -2.36 6.81
N ILE A 117 -2.28 -2.96 7.92
CA ILE A 117 -1.40 -3.38 9.03
C ILE A 117 -0.38 -4.40 8.54
N ASN A 118 -0.79 -5.37 7.73
CA ASN A 118 0.12 -6.35 7.14
C ASN A 118 1.17 -5.68 6.22
N SER A 119 0.79 -4.66 5.45
CA SER A 119 1.74 -3.88 4.64
C SER A 119 2.78 -3.16 5.49
N ILE A 120 2.38 -2.59 6.64
CA ILE A 120 3.30 -1.96 7.58
C ILE A 120 4.21 -3.00 8.25
N ASP A 121 3.66 -4.15 8.64
CA ASP A 121 4.46 -5.24 9.21
C ASP A 121 5.49 -5.77 8.20
N LEU A 122 5.11 -5.89 6.92
CA LEU A 122 6.01 -6.23 5.81
C LEU A 122 7.16 -5.22 5.69
N ILE A 123 6.86 -3.91 5.63
CA ILE A 123 7.88 -2.85 5.58
C ILE A 123 8.85 -2.99 6.74
N THR A 124 8.33 -3.20 7.95
CA THR A 124 9.18 -3.28 9.14
C THR A 124 9.98 -4.57 9.21
N SER A 125 9.45 -5.65 8.63
CA SER A 125 10.17 -6.92 8.47
C SER A 125 11.35 -6.75 7.54
N ILE A 126 11.15 -6.15 6.35
CA ILE A 126 12.22 -5.84 5.39
C ILE A 126 13.29 -4.95 6.05
N ALA A 127 12.88 -3.88 6.74
CA ALA A 127 13.80 -2.98 7.45
C ALA A 127 14.60 -3.67 8.58
N LYS A 128 14.11 -4.80 9.09
CA LYS A 128 14.74 -5.58 10.18
C LYS A 128 15.47 -6.84 9.70
N MET A 129 15.40 -7.23 8.42
CA MET A 129 15.83 -8.53 7.87
C MET A 129 17.31 -8.92 8.08
N LYS A 130 18.09 -8.19 8.89
CA LYS A 130 19.41 -8.60 9.37
C LYS A 130 19.60 -8.71 10.89
N LYS A 131 18.55 -8.47 11.69
CA LYS A 131 18.57 -8.78 13.13
C LYS A 131 17.44 -9.77 13.37
N ASN A 132 17.74 -10.98 13.85
CA ASN A 132 16.78 -12.01 14.29
C ASN A 132 15.83 -11.48 15.39
N LYS A 133 14.98 -10.51 15.07
CA LYS A 133 14.07 -9.83 16.01
C LYS A 133 12.64 -10.16 15.61
N LYS A 134 11.84 -10.49 16.61
CA LYS A 134 10.38 -10.69 16.53
C LYS A 134 9.69 -9.56 15.74
N SER A 135 8.53 -9.88 15.18
CA SER A 135 7.58 -8.91 14.64
C SER A 135 7.38 -7.76 15.62
N LEU A 136 7.09 -6.56 15.11
CA LEU A 136 6.76 -5.43 15.98
C LEU A 136 5.52 -5.78 16.80
N ASN A 137 5.42 -5.23 18.01
CA ASN A 137 4.18 -5.32 18.77
C ASN A 137 3.09 -4.47 18.07
N PHE A 138 1.84 -4.82 18.35
CA PHE A 138 0.67 -4.21 17.71
C PHE A 138 0.62 -2.67 17.84
N ILE A 139 1.05 -2.13 18.99
CA ILE A 139 1.09 -0.67 19.24
C ILE A 139 2.01 0.03 18.24
N LYS A 140 3.20 -0.52 17.98
CA LYS A 140 4.17 0.07 17.06
C LYS A 140 3.69 -0.01 15.61
N LEU A 141 3.07 -1.12 15.21
CA LEU A 141 2.47 -1.26 13.88
C LEU A 141 1.38 -0.23 13.66
N ASN A 142 0.51 -0.02 14.64
CA ASN A 142 -0.56 0.99 14.55
C ASN A 142 0.00 2.42 14.52
N GLY A 143 1.05 2.71 15.28
CA GLY A 143 1.72 4.02 15.21
C GLY A 143 2.29 4.31 13.83
N LEU A 144 3.00 3.35 13.23
CA LEU A 144 3.51 3.48 11.87
C LEU A 144 2.39 3.55 10.82
N LEU A 145 1.29 2.84 11.02
CA LEU A 145 0.12 2.94 10.16
C LEU A 145 -0.50 4.35 10.18
N VAL A 146 -0.59 4.97 11.35
CA VAL A 146 -1.05 6.37 11.49
C VAL A 146 -0.11 7.32 10.75
N ILE A 147 1.20 7.15 10.90
CA ILE A 147 2.20 7.95 10.18
C ILE A 147 2.04 7.78 8.66
N TYR A 148 1.89 6.55 8.19
CA TYR A 148 1.67 6.25 6.77
C TYR A 148 0.40 6.94 6.24
N PHE A 149 -0.72 6.88 6.96
CA PHE A 149 -1.95 7.55 6.53
C PHE A 149 -1.83 9.09 6.58
N ALA A 150 -1.17 9.66 7.58
CA ALA A 150 -0.93 11.10 7.64
C ALA A 150 -0.04 11.56 6.47
N ALA A 151 0.99 10.80 6.13
CA ALA A 151 1.81 11.03 4.95
C ALA A 151 1.01 10.85 3.66
N PHE A 152 0.13 9.85 3.57
CA PHE A 152 -0.75 9.64 2.42
C PHE A 152 -1.67 10.84 2.15
N LEU A 153 -2.23 11.46 3.19
CA LEU A 153 -3.04 12.67 3.05
C LEU A 153 -2.21 13.84 2.50
N THR A 154 -0.93 13.92 2.86
CA THR A 154 0.01 14.90 2.29
C THR A 154 0.34 14.56 0.84
N TRP A 155 0.74 13.31 0.56
CA TRP A 155 1.05 12.78 -0.76
C TRP A 155 -0.05 13.05 -1.77
N LYS A 156 -1.33 12.87 -1.38
CA LYS A 156 -2.49 13.15 -2.23
C LYS A 156 -2.44 14.55 -2.85
N ASN A 157 -1.96 15.54 -2.09
CA ASN A 157 -1.89 16.94 -2.50
C ASN A 157 -0.49 17.34 -3.00
N ASP A 158 0.53 16.50 -2.79
CA ASP A 158 1.91 16.71 -3.21
C ASP A 158 2.11 16.21 -4.65
N LYS A 159 2.01 17.12 -5.62
CA LYS A 159 1.98 16.82 -7.07
C LYS A 159 3.34 16.98 -7.76
N ASN A 160 4.37 17.43 -7.04
CA ASN A 160 5.72 17.49 -7.61
C ASN A 160 6.29 16.08 -7.81
N SER A 161 7.25 15.94 -8.72
CA SER A 161 7.91 14.65 -8.98
C SER A 161 8.81 14.20 -7.83
N SER A 162 9.31 15.14 -7.02
CA SER A 162 10.21 14.90 -5.89
C SER A 162 9.50 14.44 -4.62
N LEU A 163 8.18 14.63 -4.51
CA LEU A 163 7.39 14.34 -3.31
C LEU A 163 7.95 15.00 -2.03
N ASP A 164 8.56 16.18 -2.15
CA ASP A 164 9.28 16.86 -1.05
C ASP A 164 8.41 17.06 0.19
N LYS A 165 7.12 17.39 0.04
CA LYS A 165 6.23 17.62 1.19
C LYS A 165 5.90 16.30 1.89
N THR A 166 5.71 15.24 1.12
CA THR A 166 5.48 13.89 1.60
C THR A 166 6.71 13.39 2.38
N MET A 167 7.89 13.57 1.79
CA MET A 167 9.18 13.23 2.39
C MET A 167 9.36 13.96 3.72
N ASN A 168 9.16 15.28 3.75
CA ASN A 168 9.29 16.09 4.96
C ASN A 168 8.28 15.68 6.03
N THR A 169 7.05 15.32 5.64
CA THR A 169 6.01 14.85 6.56
C THR A 169 6.38 13.51 7.19
N LEU A 170 6.87 12.56 6.40
CA LEU A 170 7.37 11.28 6.90
C LEU A 170 8.54 11.48 7.85
N HIS A 171 9.54 12.27 7.44
CA HIS A 171 10.73 12.54 8.24
C HIS A 171 10.35 13.17 9.58
N LYS A 172 9.49 14.20 9.56
CA LYS A 172 8.96 14.83 10.77
C LYS A 172 8.27 13.82 11.68
N TYR A 173 7.29 13.07 11.20
CA TYR A 173 6.52 12.19 12.06
C TYR A 173 7.32 10.98 12.57
N LEU A 174 8.25 10.45 11.78
CA LEU A 174 9.16 9.42 12.25
C LEU A 174 10.11 9.97 13.32
N ASN A 175 10.63 11.19 13.16
CA ASN A 175 11.48 11.84 14.17
C ASN A 175 10.71 12.20 15.45
N ASP A 176 9.51 12.76 15.34
CA ASP A 176 8.66 13.09 16.49
C ASP A 176 8.23 11.81 17.23
N SER A 177 8.10 10.70 16.50
CA SER A 177 7.85 9.38 17.06
C SER A 177 9.09 8.74 17.69
N GLU A 178 10.27 9.39 17.74
CA GLU A 178 11.47 8.83 18.36
C GLU A 178 11.28 8.42 19.82
N ARG A 179 10.34 9.04 20.56
CA ARG A 179 9.98 8.56 21.91
C ARG A 179 9.32 7.18 21.88
N VAL A 180 8.60 6.83 20.80
CA VAL A 180 8.01 5.51 20.53
C VAL A 180 9.02 4.56 19.86
N LEU A 181 9.89 5.08 18.98
CA LEU A 181 10.92 4.30 18.29
C LEU A 181 12.14 3.98 19.18
N LYS A 182 12.43 4.73 20.25
CA LYS A 182 13.46 4.39 21.26
C LYS A 182 13.20 3.06 21.97
N LEU A 183 11.97 2.54 21.90
CA LEU A 183 11.63 1.19 22.37
C LEU A 183 11.91 0.09 21.32
N ILE A 184 12.44 0.43 20.14
CA ILE A 184 12.74 -0.47 19.00
C ILE A 184 14.23 -0.83 18.92
N SER A 185 15.12 0.06 19.38
CA SER A 185 16.54 -0.25 19.59
C SER A 185 16.70 -1.32 20.66
#